data_AF-A0A2A2WF11-F1
#
_entry.id   AF-A0A2A2WF11-F1
#
_cell.length_a   1.000
_cell.length_b   1.000
_cell.length_c   1.000
_cell.angle_alpha   90.00
_cell.angle_beta   90.00
_cell.angle_gamma   90.00
#
_symmetry.space_group_name_H-M   'P 1'
#
loop_
_entity.id
_entity.type
_entity.pdbx_description
1 polymer ?
#
loop_
_entity_poly.entity_id
_entity_poly.type
_entity_poly.pdbx_seq_one_letter_code
_entity_poly.pdbx_strand_id
1 'polypeptide(L)'
;MRHRSPLLFPALLLSLIATRTVADDDGQSPSGAESSQAVSDFQHDGVWKPKGAMMSGVLLPPPALEAITLRIEDDQYEVTVEGENHSDKGTFTLDESVTPMRMTIRSHSGPNKGKTILAIFEIKGPDAMRVCYDLSGKTFPKNFKSPRGSERYLVGYRRQPMPQTSDVPFGIGNREQPTESQLSAFAKGFCVAMRRRHAEENVPSLRGYFDPSYLQQHGLLDGDFQLQMRPVYGIRNIQLADDRRTILCYYETNQGRSEVILLRTVVREGKLYLSPVKPPDATTRRFEPWILHVAL
;
A
#
# COMPACT_ATOMS: atom_id res chain seq x y z
N MET A 1 32.96 -20.06 -40.43
CA MET A 1 33.82 -20.74 -39.43
C MET A 1 34.57 -19.70 -38.62
N ARG A 2 34.28 -19.59 -37.32
CA ARG A 2 35.26 -19.23 -36.28
C ARG A 2 34.66 -19.68 -34.95
N HIS A 3 35.37 -20.63 -34.36
CA HIS A 3 35.00 -21.41 -33.19
C HIS A 3 35.01 -20.57 -31.91
N ARG A 4 34.12 -20.96 -30.99
CA ARG A 4 34.12 -20.60 -29.57
C ARG A 4 35.38 -21.13 -28.88
N SER A 5 35.91 -20.35 -27.93
CA SER A 5 36.62 -20.86 -26.76
C SER A 5 36.00 -20.27 -25.50
N PRO A 6 35.72 -21.08 -24.46
CA PRO A 6 35.06 -20.66 -23.23
C PRO A 6 36.10 -20.19 -22.19
N LEU A 7 35.78 -19.13 -21.46
CA LEU A 7 36.55 -18.76 -20.27
C LEU A 7 36.11 -19.62 -19.09
N LEU A 8 37.05 -20.44 -18.63
CA LEU A 8 37.04 -21.19 -17.39
C LEU A 8 36.87 -20.26 -16.18
N PHE A 9 36.09 -20.69 -15.19
CA PHE A 9 36.22 -20.24 -13.80
C PHE A 9 36.59 -21.44 -12.93
N PRO A 10 37.48 -21.25 -11.93
CA PRO A 10 38.20 -22.36 -11.31
C PRO A 10 37.35 -23.12 -10.29
N ALA A 11 37.58 -24.43 -10.26
CA ALA A 11 37.17 -25.31 -9.19
C ALA A 11 37.95 -24.99 -7.91
N LEU A 12 37.26 -24.85 -6.78
CA LEU A 12 37.87 -24.97 -5.46
C LEU A 12 37.15 -26.10 -4.72
N LEU A 13 37.91 -27.17 -4.44
CA LEU A 13 37.45 -28.36 -3.75
C LEU A 13 38.27 -28.53 -2.47
N LEU A 14 37.56 -28.93 -1.41
CA LEU A 14 37.98 -29.65 -0.21
C LEU A 14 38.77 -28.91 0.91
N SER A 15 38.16 -28.90 2.10
CA SER A 15 38.71 -29.71 3.19
C SER A 15 37.59 -30.26 4.08
N LEU A 16 37.59 -31.59 4.22
CA LEU A 16 36.88 -32.37 5.23
C LEU A 16 37.63 -32.23 6.56
N ILE A 17 36.92 -32.01 7.66
CA ILE A 17 37.32 -32.53 8.97
C ILE A 17 36.10 -33.22 9.57
N ALA A 18 36.27 -34.50 9.90
CA ALA A 18 35.27 -35.35 10.51
C ALA A 18 35.60 -35.67 11.98
N THR A 19 34.55 -36.11 12.69
CA THR A 19 34.47 -36.75 14.02
C THR A 19 34.32 -35.77 15.20
N ARG A 20 33.38 -35.94 16.14
CA ARG A 20 32.80 -37.18 16.71
C ARG A 20 31.29 -37.07 17.01
N THR A 21 30.65 -38.24 16.99
CA THR A 21 29.31 -38.59 17.48
C THR A 21 29.23 -38.61 19.00
N VAL A 22 28.11 -38.14 19.57
CA VAL A 22 27.42 -38.77 20.71
C VAL A 22 25.92 -38.65 20.44
N ALA A 23 25.24 -39.79 20.44
CA ALA A 23 23.79 -39.90 20.48
C ALA A 23 23.34 -39.85 21.94
N ASP A 24 22.17 -39.25 22.18
CA ASP A 24 21.22 -39.75 23.17
C ASP A 24 19.80 -39.34 22.77
N ASP A 25 18.91 -40.30 22.95
CA ASP A 25 17.50 -40.37 22.57
C ASP A 25 16.61 -40.06 23.80
N ASP A 26 15.33 -39.83 23.52
CA ASP A 26 14.17 -39.76 24.41
C ASP A 26 13.90 -38.49 25.25
N GLY A 27 12.75 -37.87 24.93
CA GLY A 27 12.16 -36.80 25.72
C GLY A 27 10.89 -36.19 25.09
N GLN A 28 9.79 -36.93 25.15
CA GLN A 28 8.44 -36.55 24.72
C GLN A 28 7.93 -35.20 25.28
N SER A 29 7.25 -34.43 24.41
CA SER A 29 5.97 -33.66 24.62
C SER A 29 6.03 -32.20 24.12
N PRO A 30 4.89 -31.53 23.81
CA PRO A 30 3.54 -32.04 23.52
C PRO A 30 2.95 -31.51 22.20
N SER A 31 1.91 -32.23 21.76
CA SER A 31 0.83 -31.72 20.93
C SER A 31 0.20 -30.48 21.60
N GLY A 32 0.21 -29.36 20.88
CA GLY A 32 -0.54 -28.15 21.21
C GLY A 32 -1.13 -27.59 19.93
N ALA A 33 -2.42 -27.84 19.73
CA ALA A 33 -3.22 -27.04 18.83
C ALA A 33 -3.37 -25.65 19.45
N GLU A 34 -2.88 -24.62 18.77
CA GLU A 34 -3.18 -23.19 18.93
C GLU A 34 -2.20 -22.48 17.96
N SER A 35 -2.57 -21.54 17.11
CA SER A 35 -3.66 -20.59 17.17
C SER A 35 -3.89 -20.08 15.74
N SER A 36 -5.15 -19.86 15.39
CA SER A 36 -5.54 -19.06 14.23
C SER A 36 -5.03 -17.64 14.45
N GLN A 37 -3.85 -17.32 13.93
CA GLN A 37 -3.34 -15.96 13.96
C GLN A 37 -4.12 -15.09 12.97
N ALA A 38 -4.49 -13.93 13.47
CA ALA A 38 -5.35 -12.92 12.87
C ALA A 38 -4.90 -12.52 11.46
N VAL A 39 -5.90 -12.23 10.62
CA VAL A 39 -5.73 -11.46 9.38
C VAL A 39 -4.86 -10.24 9.70
N SER A 40 -3.72 -10.15 9.06
CA SER A 40 -2.77 -9.06 9.21
C SER A 40 -3.44 -7.76 8.76
N ASP A 41 -3.40 -6.70 9.57
CA ASP A 41 -3.81 -5.31 9.24
C ASP A 41 -2.86 -4.66 8.20
N PHE A 42 -2.29 -5.47 7.32
CA PHE A 42 -1.40 -5.00 6.28
C PHE A 42 -2.21 -4.35 5.18
N GLN A 43 -2.21 -3.03 5.19
CA GLN A 43 -2.76 -2.25 4.10
C GLN A 43 -2.00 -2.58 2.79
N HIS A 44 -2.58 -3.31 1.85
CA HIS A 44 -1.94 -3.62 0.56
C HIS A 44 -2.12 -2.51 -0.49
N ASP A 45 -3.10 -1.62 -0.33
CA ASP A 45 -3.42 -0.58 -1.31
C ASP A 45 -2.32 0.44 -1.53
N GLY A 46 -2.03 0.73 -2.79
CA GLY A 46 -1.13 1.81 -3.17
C GLY A 46 -0.35 1.51 -4.43
N VAL A 47 0.62 2.37 -4.68
CA VAL A 47 1.57 2.23 -5.79
C VAL A 47 2.84 1.61 -5.25
N TRP A 48 3.31 0.54 -5.88
CA TRP A 48 4.45 -0.25 -5.47
C TRP A 48 5.49 -0.26 -6.58
N LYS A 49 6.75 -0.05 -6.20
CA LYS A 49 7.90 -0.21 -7.10
C LYS A 49 8.75 -1.42 -6.70
N PRO A 50 9.20 -2.22 -7.66
CA PRO A 50 10.25 -3.21 -7.40
C PRO A 50 11.51 -2.51 -6.88
N LYS A 51 12.07 -2.99 -5.77
CA LYS A 51 13.40 -2.59 -5.29
C LYS A 51 14.50 -3.57 -5.69
N GLY A 52 14.12 -4.79 -6.05
CA GLY A 52 14.99 -5.81 -6.60
C GLY A 52 14.15 -7.00 -7.06
N ALA A 53 14.53 -7.63 -8.18
CA ALA A 53 13.79 -8.75 -8.72
C ALA A 53 14.67 -9.75 -9.46
N MET A 54 14.23 -10.99 -9.52
CA MET A 54 14.87 -12.11 -10.21
C MET A 54 13.82 -12.89 -10.99
N MET A 55 14.04 -13.02 -12.30
CA MET A 55 13.21 -13.79 -13.22
C MET A 55 14.00 -14.98 -13.74
N SER A 56 13.51 -16.19 -13.51
CA SER A 56 14.15 -17.43 -13.98
C SER A 56 15.67 -17.48 -13.69
N GLY A 57 16.08 -17.06 -12.49
CA GLY A 57 17.49 -17.00 -12.06
C GLY A 57 18.31 -15.83 -12.58
N VAL A 58 17.70 -14.89 -13.32
CA VAL A 58 18.35 -13.69 -13.85
C VAL A 58 17.88 -12.47 -13.06
N LEU A 59 18.83 -11.69 -12.54
CA LEU A 59 18.52 -10.44 -11.84
C LEU A 59 18.02 -9.39 -12.85
N LEU A 60 16.94 -8.69 -12.54
CA LEU A 60 16.47 -7.59 -13.37
C LEU A 60 17.37 -6.36 -13.15
N PRO A 61 17.79 -5.67 -14.23
CA PRO A 61 18.61 -4.47 -14.12
C PRO A 61 17.80 -3.27 -13.60
N PRO A 62 18.44 -2.26 -12.99
CA PRO A 62 17.74 -1.10 -12.41
C PRO A 62 16.73 -0.40 -13.34
N PRO A 63 17.04 -0.13 -14.62
CA PRO A 63 16.07 0.50 -15.51
C PRO A 63 14.77 -0.32 -15.71
N ALA A 64 14.87 -1.65 -15.70
CA ALA A 64 13.69 -2.51 -15.77
C ALA A 64 12.85 -2.44 -14.49
N LEU A 65 13.50 -2.36 -13.31
CA LEU A 65 12.81 -2.19 -12.04
C LEU A 65 12.10 -0.84 -11.95
N GLU A 66 12.74 0.22 -12.47
CA GLU A 66 12.20 1.58 -12.51
C GLU A 66 11.02 1.72 -13.47
N ALA A 67 11.02 1.01 -14.60
CA ALA A 67 9.91 1.03 -15.55
C ALA A 67 8.63 0.35 -15.02
N ILE A 68 8.76 -0.66 -14.15
CA ILE A 68 7.64 -1.44 -13.63
C ILE A 68 6.91 -0.67 -12.52
N THR A 69 5.58 -0.64 -12.57
CA THR A 69 4.73 -0.12 -11.49
C THR A 69 3.60 -1.10 -11.21
N LEU A 70 3.42 -1.46 -9.94
CA LEU A 70 2.27 -2.24 -9.47
C LEU A 70 1.34 -1.31 -8.70
N ARG A 71 0.10 -1.17 -9.15
CA ARG A 71 -0.97 -0.49 -8.43
C ARG A 71 -1.91 -1.53 -7.85
N ILE A 72 -2.25 -1.36 -6.58
CA ILE A 72 -3.24 -2.19 -5.88
C ILE A 72 -4.30 -1.27 -5.31
N GLU A 73 -5.56 -1.58 -5.61
CA GLU A 73 -6.75 -0.89 -5.10
C GLU A 73 -7.79 -1.96 -4.74
N ASP A 74 -8.06 -2.12 -3.45
CA ASP A 74 -8.90 -3.18 -2.89
C ASP A 74 -8.39 -4.57 -3.30
N ASP A 75 -9.18 -5.36 -4.03
CA ASP A 75 -8.83 -6.68 -4.54
C ASP A 75 -8.36 -6.65 -6.01
N GLN A 76 -8.14 -5.46 -6.56
CA GLN A 76 -7.72 -5.25 -7.94
C GLN A 76 -6.24 -4.88 -8.03
N TYR A 77 -5.62 -5.29 -9.12
CA TYR A 77 -4.26 -4.89 -9.46
C TYR A 77 -4.16 -4.36 -10.89
N GLU A 78 -3.19 -3.47 -11.10
CA GLU A 78 -2.69 -3.09 -12.41
C GLU A 78 -1.17 -3.05 -12.39
N VAL A 79 -0.54 -3.75 -13.34
CA VAL A 79 0.89 -3.66 -13.62
C VAL A 79 1.10 -2.92 -14.93
N THR A 80 1.86 -1.82 -14.86
CA THR A 80 2.34 -1.08 -16.04
C THR A 80 3.85 -1.21 -16.15
N VAL A 81 4.34 -1.16 -17.40
CA VAL A 81 5.77 -1.06 -17.72
C VAL A 81 5.94 0.15 -18.62
N GLU A 82 6.79 1.09 -18.22
CA GLU A 82 7.09 2.26 -19.03
C GLU A 82 7.63 1.85 -20.41
N GLY A 83 7.08 2.47 -21.46
CA GLY A 83 7.40 2.12 -22.86
C GLY A 83 6.52 1.03 -23.46
N GLU A 84 5.71 0.33 -22.65
CA GLU A 84 4.68 -0.59 -23.15
C GLU A 84 3.33 0.12 -23.26
N ASN A 85 2.55 -0.22 -24.29
CA ASN A 85 1.23 0.36 -24.56
C ASN A 85 0.07 -0.44 -23.92
N HIS A 86 0.40 -1.45 -23.12
CA HIS A 86 -0.57 -2.31 -22.45
C HIS A 86 -0.22 -2.45 -20.97
N SER A 87 -1.23 -2.67 -20.14
CA SER A 87 -1.07 -3.07 -18.75
C SER A 87 -1.71 -4.42 -18.47
N ASP A 88 -1.15 -5.15 -17.51
CA ASP A 88 -1.76 -6.37 -16.98
C ASP A 88 -2.69 -5.98 -15.83
N LYS A 89 -3.97 -6.30 -15.94
CA LYS A 89 -4.97 -5.97 -14.92
C LYS A 89 -5.74 -7.19 -14.51
N GLY A 90 -6.13 -7.24 -13.25
CA GLY A 90 -6.86 -8.38 -12.73
C GLY A 90 -7.30 -8.20 -11.29
N THR A 91 -7.66 -9.33 -10.69
CA THR A 91 -7.99 -9.41 -9.26
C THR A 91 -7.05 -10.38 -8.55
N PHE A 92 -7.01 -10.30 -7.22
CA PHE A 92 -6.27 -11.24 -6.41
C PHE A 92 -7.00 -11.58 -5.10
N THR A 93 -6.63 -12.70 -4.51
CA THR A 93 -7.07 -13.11 -3.17
C THR A 93 -5.85 -13.47 -2.32
N LEU A 94 -5.92 -13.17 -1.02
CA LEU A 94 -4.87 -13.47 -0.05
C LEU A 94 -5.33 -14.58 0.91
N ASP A 95 -4.42 -15.48 1.23
CA ASP A 95 -4.56 -16.47 2.29
C ASP A 95 -3.36 -16.32 3.24
N GLU A 96 -3.61 -15.64 4.34
CA GLU A 96 -2.63 -15.34 5.39
C GLU A 96 -2.61 -16.39 6.50
N SER A 97 -3.48 -17.40 6.43
CA SER A 97 -3.58 -18.47 7.43
C SER A 97 -2.44 -19.51 7.33
N VAL A 98 -1.63 -19.42 6.27
CA VAL A 98 -0.54 -20.35 5.96
C VAL A 98 0.79 -19.62 5.88
N THR A 99 1.89 -20.35 6.11
CA THR A 99 3.25 -19.80 6.03
C THR A 99 4.11 -20.61 5.06
N PRO A 100 4.71 -19.98 4.04
CA PRO A 100 4.54 -18.58 3.62
C PRO A 100 3.09 -18.28 3.18
N MET A 101 2.64 -17.03 3.38
CA MET A 101 1.30 -16.59 2.99
C MET A 101 1.11 -16.69 1.48
N ARG A 102 -0.12 -16.90 1.02
CA ARG A 102 -0.43 -17.20 -0.39
C ARG A 102 -1.24 -16.11 -1.05
N MET A 103 -0.98 -15.90 -2.33
CA MET A 103 -1.71 -14.97 -3.19
C MET A 103 -2.12 -15.70 -4.46
N THR A 104 -3.41 -15.62 -4.82
CA THR A 104 -3.93 -16.14 -6.10
C THR A 104 -4.34 -14.96 -6.96
N ILE A 105 -3.82 -14.88 -8.18
CA ILE A 105 -3.99 -13.71 -9.05
C ILE A 105 -4.67 -14.18 -10.33
N ARG A 106 -5.70 -13.46 -10.77
CA ARG A 106 -6.44 -13.73 -12.01
C ARG A 106 -6.33 -12.52 -12.92
N SER A 107 -5.62 -12.66 -14.04
CA SER A 107 -5.49 -11.59 -15.03
C SER A 107 -6.70 -11.57 -15.97
N HIS A 108 -7.33 -10.40 -16.08
CA HIS A 108 -8.52 -10.15 -16.90
C HIS A 108 -8.16 -9.43 -18.21
N SER A 109 -7.06 -8.68 -18.25
CA SER A 109 -6.56 -7.99 -19.44
C SER A 109 -5.04 -7.88 -19.46
N GLY A 110 -4.46 -7.70 -20.65
CA GLY A 110 -3.03 -7.55 -20.83
C GLY A 110 -2.29 -8.85 -21.15
N PRO A 111 -0.96 -8.88 -21.03
CA PRO A 111 -0.12 -10.00 -21.45
C PRO A 111 -0.44 -11.33 -20.77
N ASN A 112 -1.03 -11.33 -19.57
CA ASN A 112 -1.40 -12.55 -18.86
C ASN A 112 -2.90 -12.86 -18.91
N LYS A 113 -3.68 -12.19 -19.77
CA LYS A 113 -5.15 -12.36 -19.83
C LYS A 113 -5.56 -13.84 -19.82
N GLY A 114 -6.47 -14.18 -18.91
CA GLY A 114 -7.02 -15.52 -18.75
C GLY A 114 -6.15 -16.47 -17.92
N LYS A 115 -4.93 -16.06 -17.53
CA LYS A 115 -4.07 -16.87 -16.66
C LYS A 115 -4.43 -16.67 -15.19
N THR A 116 -4.26 -17.76 -14.43
CA THR A 116 -4.19 -17.72 -12.96
C THR A 116 -2.72 -17.87 -12.57
N ILE A 117 -2.21 -16.94 -11.76
CA ILE A 117 -0.84 -16.94 -11.25
C ILE A 117 -0.91 -17.22 -9.75
N LEU A 118 -0.10 -18.18 -9.30
CA LEU A 118 -0.04 -18.58 -7.89
C LEU A 118 1.23 -18.03 -7.26
N ALA A 119 1.13 -17.40 -6.11
CA ALA A 119 2.26 -16.75 -5.45
C ALA A 119 2.30 -17.04 -3.96
N ILE A 120 3.50 -16.91 -3.39
CA ILE A 120 3.66 -16.71 -1.95
C ILE A 120 4.17 -15.30 -1.68
N PHE A 121 3.84 -14.76 -0.52
CA PHE A 121 4.31 -13.44 -0.10
C PHE A 121 4.62 -13.39 1.40
N GLU A 122 5.42 -12.40 1.77
CA GLU A 122 5.69 -12.03 3.15
C GLU A 122 5.70 -10.51 3.29
N ILE A 123 5.19 -10.04 4.42
CA ILE A 123 5.26 -8.63 4.82
C ILE A 123 6.61 -8.40 5.49
N LYS A 124 7.35 -7.39 5.04
CA LYS A 124 8.69 -7.02 5.54
C LYS A 124 8.72 -5.70 6.29
N GLY A 125 7.57 -5.06 6.41
CA GLY A 125 7.35 -3.76 7.03
C GLY A 125 6.08 -3.13 6.46
N PRO A 126 5.66 -1.97 6.98
CA PRO A 126 4.41 -1.30 6.57
C PRO A 126 4.35 -0.97 5.07
N ASP A 127 5.52 -0.65 4.49
CA ASP A 127 5.67 -0.28 3.08
C ASP A 127 6.59 -1.24 2.30
N ALA A 128 6.69 -2.49 2.77
CA ALA A 128 7.63 -3.45 2.22
C ALA A 128 7.01 -4.86 2.15
N MET A 129 7.00 -5.45 0.96
CA MET A 129 6.61 -6.84 0.77
C MET A 129 7.59 -7.57 -0.13
N ARG A 130 7.68 -8.89 0.02
CA ARG A 130 8.41 -9.77 -0.90
C ARG A 130 7.43 -10.80 -1.44
N VAL A 131 7.43 -10.98 -2.76
CA VAL A 131 6.51 -11.88 -3.46
C VAL A 131 7.30 -12.81 -4.38
N CYS A 132 6.92 -14.08 -4.40
CA CYS A 132 7.41 -15.05 -5.36
C CYS A 132 6.22 -15.63 -6.15
N TYR A 133 6.23 -15.49 -7.46
CA TYR A 133 5.18 -15.93 -8.36
C TYR A 133 5.58 -17.23 -9.07
N ASP A 134 4.61 -18.13 -9.27
CA ASP A 134 4.61 -19.17 -10.29
C ASP A 134 3.90 -18.65 -11.54
N LEU A 135 4.65 -18.19 -12.53
CA LEU A 135 4.05 -17.70 -13.78
C LEU A 135 3.42 -18.84 -14.60
N SER A 136 3.76 -20.09 -14.29
CA SER A 136 3.11 -21.28 -14.86
C SER A 136 1.68 -21.50 -14.35
N GLY A 137 1.33 -20.91 -13.19
CA GLY A 137 0.04 -21.10 -12.52
C GLY A 137 -0.18 -22.48 -11.89
N LYS A 138 0.81 -23.36 -11.88
CA LYS A 138 0.63 -24.77 -11.47
C LYS A 138 0.67 -24.98 -9.96
N THR A 139 1.58 -24.31 -9.26
CA THR A 139 1.81 -24.57 -7.83
C THR A 139 2.19 -23.31 -7.05
N PHE A 140 1.66 -23.17 -5.83
CA PHE A 140 2.21 -22.19 -4.89
C PHE A 140 3.71 -22.47 -4.67
N PRO A 141 4.60 -21.46 -4.85
CA PRO A 141 6.01 -21.63 -4.54
C PRO A 141 6.21 -22.08 -3.09
N LYS A 142 7.21 -22.93 -2.84
CA LYS A 142 7.52 -23.42 -1.48
C LYS A 142 8.48 -22.51 -0.71
N ASN A 143 9.20 -21.64 -1.41
CA ASN A 143 10.19 -20.73 -0.85
C ASN A 143 10.41 -19.53 -1.77
N PHE A 144 11.01 -18.47 -1.24
CA PHE A 144 11.34 -17.25 -1.97
C PHE A 144 12.61 -17.43 -2.81
N LYS A 145 12.53 -18.25 -3.86
CA LYS A 145 13.63 -18.48 -4.81
C LYS A 145 13.13 -18.45 -6.25
N SER A 146 13.96 -17.94 -7.15
CA SER A 146 13.76 -18.04 -8.61
C SER A 146 14.96 -18.77 -9.24
N PRO A 147 14.97 -20.11 -9.25
CA PRO A 147 16.07 -20.87 -9.85
C PRO A 147 16.20 -20.62 -11.36
N ARG A 148 17.42 -20.80 -11.88
CA ARG A 148 17.69 -20.66 -13.32
C ARG A 148 16.80 -21.58 -14.14
N GLY A 149 16.14 -21.03 -15.16
CA GLY A 149 15.26 -21.79 -16.06
C GLY A 149 13.90 -22.18 -15.47
N SER A 150 13.56 -21.70 -14.28
CA SER A 150 12.20 -21.85 -13.72
C SER A 150 11.26 -20.76 -14.24
N GLU A 151 9.94 -20.98 -14.19
CA GLU A 151 8.93 -19.93 -14.44
C GLU A 151 8.61 -19.14 -13.15
N ARG A 152 9.63 -18.93 -12.31
CA ARG A 152 9.51 -18.20 -11.04
C ARG A 152 9.96 -16.76 -11.20
N TYR A 153 9.16 -15.85 -10.68
CA TYR A 153 9.51 -14.44 -10.53
C TYR A 153 9.58 -14.12 -9.04
N LEU A 154 10.73 -13.69 -8.53
CA LEU A 154 10.92 -13.26 -7.15
C LEU A 154 11.17 -11.75 -7.15
N VAL A 155 10.42 -11.00 -6.34
CA VAL A 155 10.55 -9.54 -6.29
C VAL A 155 10.31 -9.02 -4.88
N GLY A 156 11.13 -8.06 -4.49
CA GLY A 156 10.89 -7.22 -3.32
C GLY A 156 10.30 -5.90 -3.77
N TYR A 157 9.15 -5.51 -3.21
CA TYR A 157 8.50 -4.25 -3.46
C TYR A 157 8.73 -3.25 -2.32
N ARG A 158 8.67 -1.97 -2.68
CA ARG A 158 8.48 -0.86 -1.76
C ARG A 158 7.27 -0.06 -2.19
N ARG A 159 6.35 0.17 -1.25
CA ARG A 159 5.24 1.08 -1.50
C ARG A 159 5.85 2.44 -1.71
N GLN A 160 5.48 3.08 -2.81
CA GLN A 160 5.79 4.47 -2.98
C GLN A 160 5.06 5.22 -1.89
N PRO A 161 5.72 6.20 -1.26
CA PRO A 161 4.97 7.24 -0.56
C PRO A 161 3.88 7.68 -1.54
N MET A 162 2.62 7.67 -1.09
CA MET A 162 1.66 8.56 -1.74
C MET A 162 2.35 9.93 -1.86
N PRO A 163 2.21 10.63 -3.01
CA PRO A 163 2.90 11.89 -3.26
C PRO A 163 3.01 12.64 -1.95
N GLN A 164 4.25 12.79 -1.48
CA GLN A 164 4.51 13.35 -0.16
C GLN A 164 3.68 14.63 -0.07
N THR A 165 2.87 14.73 0.97
CA THR A 165 2.12 15.93 1.35
C THR A 165 3.07 17.06 1.78
N SER A 166 4.20 17.23 1.09
CA SER A 166 5.04 18.41 1.15
C SER A 166 4.41 19.59 0.41
N ASP A 167 3.47 19.32 -0.50
CA ASP A 167 2.67 20.33 -1.20
C ASP A 167 1.29 20.49 -0.57
N VAL A 168 1.19 20.50 0.76
CA VAL A 168 -0.04 20.97 1.41
C VAL A 168 0.11 22.48 1.61
N PRO A 169 -0.75 23.30 0.98
CA PRO A 169 -2.04 22.94 0.39
C PRO A 169 -1.93 22.45 -1.06
N PHE A 170 -2.71 21.40 -1.37
CA PHE A 170 -2.59 20.59 -2.59
C PHE A 170 -2.92 21.41 -3.85
N GLY A 171 -1.92 21.67 -4.69
CA GLY A 171 -2.10 22.44 -5.92
C GLY A 171 -2.93 21.70 -6.96
N ILE A 172 -3.86 22.40 -7.62
CA ILE A 172 -4.65 21.86 -8.75
C ILE A 172 -4.01 22.13 -10.12
N GLY A 173 -2.86 22.81 -10.13
CA GLY A 173 -2.19 23.33 -11.32
C GLY A 173 -2.87 24.58 -11.86
N ASN A 174 -2.75 24.85 -13.17
CA ASN A 174 -3.36 26.00 -13.84
C ASN A 174 -4.88 25.83 -14.09
N ARG A 175 -5.58 25.09 -13.22
CA ARG A 175 -7.01 24.80 -13.36
C ARG A 175 -7.83 25.70 -12.46
N GLU A 176 -9.05 26.01 -12.89
CA GLU A 176 -10.03 26.70 -12.04
C GLU A 176 -10.76 25.74 -11.09
N GLN A 177 -10.94 24.47 -11.50
CA GLN A 177 -11.62 23.43 -10.73
C GLN A 177 -10.76 22.17 -10.63
N PRO A 178 -10.83 21.46 -9.49
CA PRO A 178 -10.11 20.21 -9.29
C PRO A 178 -10.74 19.08 -10.11
N THR A 179 -9.92 18.13 -10.56
CA THR A 179 -10.42 16.87 -11.11
C THR A 179 -10.87 15.92 -10.00
N GLU A 180 -11.64 14.90 -10.35
CA GLU A 180 -12.09 13.87 -9.40
C GLU A 180 -10.90 13.14 -8.75
N SER A 181 -9.87 12.83 -9.54
CA SER A 181 -8.64 12.25 -9.03
C SER A 181 -7.90 13.18 -8.06
N GLN A 182 -7.92 14.50 -8.29
CA GLN A 182 -7.32 15.48 -7.37
C GLN A 182 -8.11 15.57 -6.05
N LEU A 183 -9.44 15.59 -6.13
CA LEU A 183 -10.32 15.57 -4.94
C LEU A 183 -10.11 14.28 -4.12
N SER A 184 -10.09 13.14 -4.79
CA SER A 184 -9.86 11.84 -4.15
C SER A 184 -8.47 11.75 -3.52
N ALA A 185 -7.43 12.20 -4.22
CA ALA A 185 -6.07 12.25 -3.68
C ALA A 185 -5.96 13.18 -2.47
N PHE A 186 -6.57 14.36 -2.52
CA PHE A 186 -6.62 15.31 -1.42
C PHE A 186 -7.29 14.71 -0.17
N ALA A 187 -8.46 14.10 -0.34
CA ALA A 187 -9.21 13.46 0.73
C ALA A 187 -8.45 12.26 1.34
N LYS A 188 -7.82 11.43 0.49
CA LYS A 188 -6.97 10.31 0.93
C LYS A 188 -5.76 10.81 1.71
N GLY A 189 -5.12 11.89 1.25
CA GLY A 189 -4.01 12.56 1.93
C GLY A 189 -4.40 13.05 3.33
N PHE A 190 -5.55 13.72 3.45
CA PHE A 190 -6.08 14.16 4.75
C PHE A 190 -6.31 12.99 5.70
N CYS A 191 -6.97 11.92 5.23
CA CYS A 191 -7.24 10.72 6.04
C CYS A 191 -5.94 10.02 6.52
N VAL A 192 -4.91 10.01 5.69
CA VAL A 192 -3.59 9.46 6.06
C VAL A 192 -2.89 10.34 7.09
N ALA A 193 -2.94 11.67 6.91
CA ALA A 193 -2.39 12.62 7.87
C ALA A 193 -3.09 12.49 9.24
N MET A 194 -4.41 12.29 9.23
CA MET A 194 -5.20 11.97 10.43
C MET A 194 -4.70 10.69 11.11
N ARG A 195 -4.56 9.59 10.37
CA ARG A 195 -4.07 8.32 10.90
C ARG A 195 -2.71 8.48 11.58
N ARG A 196 -1.77 9.18 10.92
CA ARG A 196 -0.43 9.44 11.46
C ARG A 196 -0.51 10.23 12.77
N ARG A 197 -1.29 11.32 12.81
CA ARG A 197 -1.47 12.15 14.01
C ARG A 197 -1.99 11.35 15.21
N HIS A 198 -2.78 10.31 14.98
CA HIS A 198 -3.23 9.41 16.04
C HIS A 198 -2.20 8.36 16.47
N ALA A 199 -1.22 8.03 15.61
CA ALA A 199 -0.24 6.97 15.85
C ALA A 199 1.10 7.47 16.42
N GLU A 200 1.49 8.73 16.15
CA GLU A 200 2.81 9.27 16.47
C GLU A 200 2.68 10.57 17.29
N GLU A 201 3.54 10.77 18.31
CA GLU A 201 3.49 11.93 19.21
C GLU A 201 3.99 13.26 18.58
N ASN A 202 4.45 13.29 17.32
CA ASN A 202 5.08 14.48 16.70
C ASN A 202 4.83 14.61 15.18
N VAL A 203 3.56 14.60 14.76
CA VAL A 203 3.18 14.67 13.33
C VAL A 203 2.96 16.11 12.85
N PRO A 204 3.32 16.44 11.59
CA PRO A 204 3.03 17.74 10.99
C PRO A 204 1.56 18.16 11.14
N SER A 205 1.35 19.44 11.45
CA SER A 205 0.04 20.01 11.70
C SER A 205 -0.93 19.77 10.54
N LEU A 206 -2.14 19.30 10.85
CA LEU A 206 -3.25 19.17 9.89
C LEU A 206 -3.70 20.52 9.33
N ARG A 207 -3.26 21.62 9.92
CA ARG A 207 -3.64 22.98 9.56
C ARG A 207 -3.50 23.28 8.07
N GLY A 208 -2.46 22.76 7.41
CA GLY A 208 -2.25 23.01 5.98
C GLY A 208 -3.44 22.53 5.11
N TYR A 209 -4.24 21.58 5.60
CA TYR A 209 -5.44 21.12 4.89
C TYR A 209 -6.60 22.10 4.99
N PHE A 210 -6.64 23.04 5.93
CA PHE A 210 -7.81 23.88 6.20
C PHE A 210 -7.71 25.24 5.54
N ASP A 211 -8.86 25.77 5.09
CA ASP A 211 -8.96 27.07 4.41
C ASP A 211 -8.46 28.18 5.35
N PRO A 212 -7.42 28.95 4.97
CA PRO A 212 -6.90 30.04 5.79
C PRO A 212 -7.97 31.07 6.15
N SER A 213 -8.93 31.35 5.26
CA SER A 213 -10.02 32.28 5.53
C SER A 213 -10.95 31.76 6.62
N TYR A 214 -11.25 30.45 6.62
CA TYR A 214 -12.02 29.81 7.68
C TYR A 214 -11.26 29.86 9.03
N LEU A 215 -9.97 29.54 9.02
CA LEU A 215 -9.15 29.60 10.23
C LEU A 215 -9.08 31.02 10.82
N GLN A 216 -8.93 32.03 9.96
CA GLN A 216 -8.94 33.44 10.36
C GLN A 216 -10.28 33.86 10.95
N GLN A 217 -11.38 33.54 10.27
CA GLN A 217 -12.74 33.89 10.71
C GLN A 217 -13.05 33.34 12.11
N HIS A 218 -12.49 32.18 12.46
CA HIS A 218 -12.76 31.50 13.72
C HIS A 218 -11.64 31.60 14.77
N GLY A 219 -10.63 32.45 14.54
CA GLY A 219 -9.54 32.65 15.51
C GLY A 219 -8.69 31.40 15.77
N LEU A 220 -8.50 30.58 14.73
CA LEU A 220 -7.74 29.32 14.73
C LEU A 220 -6.36 29.48 14.04
N LEU A 221 -5.88 30.71 13.87
CA LEU A 221 -4.60 31.01 13.22
C LEU A 221 -3.39 30.67 14.08
N ASP A 222 -3.54 30.46 15.39
CA ASP A 222 -2.44 30.18 16.32
C ASP A 222 -2.70 28.88 17.10
N GLY A 223 -1.64 28.10 17.32
CA GLY A 223 -1.72 26.79 18.00
C GLY A 223 -2.38 25.68 17.17
N ASP A 224 -2.29 24.45 17.66
CA ASP A 224 -2.99 23.32 17.02
C ASP A 224 -4.46 23.33 17.44
N PHE A 225 -5.39 23.24 16.49
CA PHE A 225 -6.80 23.10 16.83
C PHE A 225 -7.13 21.63 17.11
N GLN A 226 -8.07 21.42 18.04
CA GLN A 226 -8.51 20.09 18.42
C GLN A 226 -9.56 19.61 17.41
N LEU A 227 -9.22 18.57 16.67
CA LEU A 227 -10.10 17.88 15.74
C LEU A 227 -10.60 16.60 16.42
N GLN A 228 -11.89 16.56 16.75
CA GLN A 228 -12.50 15.42 17.45
C GLN A 228 -12.99 14.39 16.44
N MET A 229 -12.12 13.43 16.12
CA MET A 229 -12.43 12.32 15.24
C MET A 229 -11.79 11.05 15.79
N ARG A 230 -12.39 9.89 15.50
CA ARG A 230 -11.73 8.61 15.79
C ARG A 230 -10.56 8.38 14.81
N PRO A 231 -9.56 7.58 15.20
CA PRO A 231 -8.48 7.20 14.30
C PRO A 231 -9.02 6.57 13.02
N VAL A 232 -8.53 7.06 11.87
CA VAL A 232 -8.86 6.50 10.56
C VAL A 232 -7.96 5.29 10.28
N TYR A 233 -8.53 4.09 10.26
CA TYR A 233 -7.85 2.84 9.84
C TYR A 233 -8.03 2.64 8.34
N GLY A 234 -8.75 1.62 7.86
CA GLY A 234 -8.96 1.41 6.41
C GLY A 234 -9.82 2.52 5.78
N ILE A 235 -9.43 3.03 4.62
CA ILE A 235 -10.33 3.86 3.78
C ILE A 235 -11.00 2.89 2.82
N ARG A 236 -12.29 2.64 2.98
CA ARG A 236 -13.05 1.68 2.17
C ARG A 236 -13.55 2.28 0.85
N ASN A 237 -13.87 3.56 0.85
CA ASN A 237 -14.37 4.24 -0.35
C ASN A 237 -14.22 5.76 -0.21
N ILE A 238 -14.05 6.45 -1.35
CA ILE A 238 -14.12 7.91 -1.44
C ILE A 238 -15.12 8.23 -2.55
N GLN A 239 -16.26 8.82 -2.16
CA GLN A 239 -17.33 9.19 -3.08
C GLN A 239 -17.42 10.71 -3.19
N LEU A 240 -17.48 11.22 -4.41
CA LEU A 240 -17.71 12.63 -4.67
C LEU A 240 -19.21 12.88 -4.81
N ALA A 241 -19.70 13.96 -4.20
CA ALA A 241 -21.06 14.44 -4.43
C ALA A 241 -21.15 15.20 -5.76
N ASP A 242 -22.37 15.35 -6.28
CA ASP A 242 -22.65 16.01 -7.57
C ASP A 242 -22.15 17.45 -7.64
N ASP A 243 -22.04 18.13 -6.49
CA ASP A 243 -21.57 19.51 -6.43
C ASP A 243 -20.03 19.65 -6.52
N ARG A 244 -19.30 18.53 -6.63
CA ARG A 244 -17.83 18.44 -6.74
C ARG A 244 -17.07 19.23 -5.68
N ARG A 245 -17.71 19.46 -4.54
CA ARG A 245 -17.13 20.16 -3.38
C ARG A 245 -17.37 19.40 -2.09
N THR A 246 -18.27 18.42 -2.08
CA THR A 246 -18.44 17.47 -0.98
C THR A 246 -17.82 16.13 -1.35
N ILE A 247 -17.01 15.61 -0.44
CA ILE A 247 -16.41 14.29 -0.51
C ILE A 247 -16.90 13.49 0.70
N LEU A 248 -17.41 12.29 0.47
CA LEU A 248 -17.74 11.31 1.49
C LEU A 248 -16.62 10.28 1.55
N CYS A 249 -15.87 10.27 2.64
CA CYS A 249 -14.85 9.25 2.89
C CYS A 249 -15.41 8.20 3.84
N TYR A 250 -15.55 6.97 3.36
CA TYR A 250 -15.94 5.81 4.12
C TYR A 250 -14.68 5.18 4.71
N TYR A 251 -14.64 5.03 6.02
CA TYR A 251 -13.46 4.52 6.71
C TYR A 251 -13.81 3.63 7.89
N GLU A 252 -12.84 2.84 8.30
CA GLU A 252 -12.92 2.00 9.49
C GLU A 252 -12.27 2.68 10.68
N THR A 253 -12.88 2.49 11.83
CA THR A 253 -12.32 2.89 13.12
C THR A 253 -11.55 1.74 13.76
N ASN A 254 -10.74 2.04 14.77
CA ASN A 254 -10.05 1.04 15.59
C ASN A 254 -10.96 0.04 16.32
N GLN A 255 -12.28 0.26 16.33
CA GLN A 255 -13.28 -0.65 16.90
C GLN A 255 -13.95 -1.54 15.84
N GLY A 256 -13.44 -1.55 14.60
CA GLY A 256 -14.04 -2.29 13.48
C GLY A 256 -15.36 -1.72 12.98
N ARG A 257 -15.75 -0.51 13.43
CA ARG A 257 -16.95 0.18 12.95
C ARG A 257 -16.65 0.97 11.68
N SER A 258 -17.57 0.94 10.73
CA SER A 258 -17.54 1.81 9.55
C SER A 258 -18.18 3.16 9.87
N GLU A 259 -17.47 4.24 9.54
CA GLU A 259 -17.94 5.61 9.67
C GLU A 259 -17.73 6.34 8.34
N VAL A 260 -18.51 7.40 8.14
CA VAL A 260 -18.37 8.29 6.98
C VAL A 260 -18.06 9.68 7.46
N ILE A 261 -16.97 10.26 6.97
CA ILE A 261 -16.69 11.68 7.15
C ILE A 261 -17.03 12.45 5.90
N LEU A 262 -17.76 13.55 6.10
CA LEU A 262 -18.04 14.54 5.08
C LEU A 262 -16.93 15.59 5.08
N LEU A 263 -16.20 15.68 3.97
CA LEU A 263 -15.16 16.67 3.73
C LEU A 263 -15.67 17.69 2.71
N ARG A 264 -15.82 18.94 3.13
CA ARG A 264 -16.16 20.05 2.23
C ARG A 264 -14.90 20.73 1.76
N THR A 265 -14.73 20.89 0.46
CA THR A 265 -13.53 21.46 -0.16
C THR A 265 -13.78 22.81 -0.79
N VAL A 266 -12.75 23.67 -0.78
CA VAL A 266 -12.69 24.94 -1.49
C VAL A 266 -11.35 25.06 -2.21
N VAL A 267 -11.34 25.81 -3.31
CA VAL A 267 -10.10 26.21 -4.00
C VAL A 267 -9.78 27.67 -3.68
N ARG A 268 -8.55 27.94 -3.24
CA ARG A 268 -7.99 29.29 -3.09
C ARG A 268 -6.64 29.34 -3.77
N GLU A 269 -6.46 30.30 -4.67
CA GLU A 269 -5.17 30.53 -5.35
C GLU A 269 -4.60 29.25 -6.00
N GLY A 270 -5.47 28.45 -6.64
CA GLY A 270 -5.07 27.21 -7.30
C GLY A 270 -4.70 26.07 -6.34
N LYS A 271 -5.09 26.14 -5.06
CA LYS A 271 -4.85 25.09 -4.06
C LYS A 271 -6.13 24.64 -3.37
N LEU A 272 -6.21 23.35 -3.06
CA LEU A 272 -7.33 22.71 -2.36
C LEU A 272 -7.18 22.83 -0.85
N TYR A 273 -8.31 23.13 -0.22
CA TYR A 273 -8.46 23.21 1.23
C TYR A 273 -9.79 22.59 1.66
N LEU A 274 -9.85 22.16 2.91
CA LEU A 274 -11.05 21.84 3.66
C LEU A 274 -11.65 23.14 4.20
N SER A 275 -12.93 23.35 3.95
CA SER A 275 -13.70 24.48 4.48
C SER A 275 -14.92 23.93 5.20
N PRO A 276 -14.81 23.68 6.52
CA PRO A 276 -15.90 23.09 7.27
C PRO A 276 -17.19 23.91 7.23
N VAL A 277 -18.32 23.20 7.26
CA VAL A 277 -19.65 23.82 7.18
C VAL A 277 -20.09 24.42 8.52
N LYS A 278 -19.62 23.85 9.64
CA LYS A 278 -19.95 24.31 11.00
C LYS A 278 -18.78 25.08 11.61
N PRO A 279 -19.06 26.16 12.36
CA PRO A 279 -18.05 26.81 13.17
C PRO A 279 -17.51 25.84 14.25
N PRO A 280 -16.29 26.06 14.76
CA PRO A 280 -15.85 25.36 15.95
C PRO A 280 -16.69 25.74 17.17
N ASP A 281 -16.70 24.90 18.19
CA ASP A 281 -17.30 25.20 19.49
C ASP A 281 -16.72 26.50 20.06
N ALA A 282 -17.58 27.45 20.42
CA ALA A 282 -17.18 28.79 20.83
C ALA A 282 -16.36 28.80 22.15
N THR A 283 -16.55 27.80 23.00
CA THR A 283 -15.91 27.69 24.32
C THR A 283 -14.59 26.93 24.22
N THR A 284 -14.61 25.75 23.60
CA THR A 284 -13.45 24.86 23.54
C THR A 284 -12.60 25.07 22.29
N ARG A 285 -13.06 25.92 21.35
CA ARG A 285 -12.49 26.07 20.00
C ARG A 285 -12.31 24.73 19.27
N ARG A 286 -13.16 23.76 19.60
CA ARG A 286 -13.09 22.40 19.05
C ARG A 286 -13.80 22.34 17.73
N PHE A 287 -13.18 21.68 16.76
CA PHE A 287 -13.82 21.42 15.49
C PHE A 287 -14.36 19.98 15.47
N GLU A 288 -15.68 19.87 15.32
CA GLU A 288 -16.37 18.59 15.10
C GLU A 288 -16.67 18.40 13.61
N PRO A 289 -15.96 17.50 12.92
CA PRO A 289 -16.26 17.15 11.55
C PRO A 289 -17.65 16.51 11.47
N TRP A 290 -18.33 16.67 10.35
CA TRP A 290 -19.59 15.96 10.13
C TRP A 290 -19.30 14.48 9.89
N ILE A 291 -19.54 13.68 10.93
CA ILE A 291 -19.40 12.23 10.90
C ILE A 291 -20.82 11.63 10.86
N LEU A 292 -21.08 10.83 9.83
CA LEU A 292 -22.23 9.95 9.78
C LEU A 292 -21.79 8.57 10.30
N HIS A 293 -22.41 8.12 11.39
CA HIS A 293 -22.21 6.77 11.87
C HIS A 293 -23.02 5.82 10.99
N VAL A 294 -22.33 4.94 10.26
CA VAL A 294 -23.00 3.93 9.44
C VAL A 294 -23.18 2.71 10.31
N ALA A 295 -24.43 2.38 10.63
CA ALA A 295 -24.76 1.06 11.13
C ALA A 295 -24.64 0.09 9.95
N LEU A 296 -23.68 -0.82 10.01
CA LEU A 296 -23.69 -2.04 9.22
C LEU A 296 -24.47 -3.11 9.98
#